data_AF-A0A1R3WQY7-F1
#
_entry.id   AF-A0A1R3WQY7-F1
#
_cell.length_a   1.000
_cell.length_b   1.000
_cell.length_c   1.000
_cell.angle_alpha   90.00
_cell.angle_beta   90.00
_cell.angle_gamma   90.00
#
_symmetry.space_group_name_H-M   'P 1'
#
loop_
_entity.id
_entity.type
_entity.pdbx_description
1 polymer ?
#
loop_
_entity_poly.entity_id
_entity_poly.type
_entity_poly.pdbx_seq_one_letter_code
_entity_poly.pdbx_strand_id
1 'polypeptide(L)' 'MYIIFILIAISVLVAAAFLGAFLWAVRSGQYDDDYTPAVRMLFENEAGSGPKTEKTSQKQ' A
#
# COMPACT_ATOMS: atom_id res chain seq x y z
N MET A 1 -24.08 30.85 -23.37
CA MET A 1 -23.34 29.70 -23.92
C MET A 1 -21.92 29.58 -23.32
N TYR A 2 -21.78 29.80 -22.01
CA TYR A 2 -20.50 29.78 -21.28
C TYR A 2 -20.36 28.56 -20.36
N ILE A 3 -21.49 28.01 -19.91
CA ILE A 3 -21.56 26.86 -19.02
C ILE A 3 -20.79 25.65 -19.56
N ILE A 4 -20.81 25.41 -20.87
CA ILE A 4 -20.07 24.29 -21.49
C ILE A 4 -18.56 24.40 -21.22
N PHE A 5 -17.98 25.60 -21.29
CA PHE A 5 -16.57 25.80 -21.02
C PHE A 5 -16.22 25.55 -19.54
N ILE A 6 -17.10 25.97 -18.62
CA ILE A 6 -16.94 25.68 -17.18
C ILE A 6 -17.00 24.17 -16.93
N LEU A 7 -17.97 23.47 -17.51
CA LEU A 7 -18.14 22.03 -17.32
C LEU A 7 -16.93 21.24 -17.85
N ILE A 8 -16.38 21.64 -19.00
CA ILE A 8 -15.15 21.05 -19.54
C ILE A 8 -13.98 21.27 -18.58
N ALA A 9 -13.79 22.50 -18.08
CA ALA A 9 -12.69 22.81 -17.16
C ALA A 9 -12.79 21.99 -15.86
N ILE A 10 -13.99 21.88 -15.27
CA ILE A 10 -14.21 21.08 -14.06
C ILE A 10 -13.96 19.59 -14.35
N SER A 11 -14.45 19.07 -15.47
CA SER A 11 -14.23 17.67 -15.86
C SER A 11 -12.75 17.33 -15.99
N VAL A 12 -11.98 18.18 -16.69
CA VAL A 12 -10.53 17.99 -16.85
C VAL A 12 -9.82 18.09 -15.50
N LEU A 13 -10.21 19.04 -14.64
CA LEU A 13 -9.62 19.20 -13.31
C LEU A 13 -9.85 17.95 -12.44
N VAL A 14 -11.07 17.42 -12.42
CA VAL A 14 -11.39 16.20 -11.69
C VAL A 14 -10.61 15.01 -12.22
N ALA A 15 -10.52 14.86 -13.55
CA ALA A 15 -9.75 13.79 -14.17
C ALA A 15 -8.25 13.88 -13.82
N ALA A 16 -7.66 15.08 -13.87
CA ALA A 16 -6.27 15.32 -13.51
C ALA A 16 -6.01 15.06 -12.02
N ALA A 17 -6.91 15.49 -11.14
CA ALA A 17 -6.82 15.22 -9.70
C ALA A 17 -6.88 13.71 -9.41
N PHE A 18 -7.79 12.99 -10.05
CA PHE A 18 -7.92 11.54 -9.90
C PHE A 18 -6.69 10.80 -10.41
N LEU A 19 -6.16 11.20 -11.58
CA LEU A 19 -4.92 10.65 -12.13
C LEU A 19 -3.72 10.94 -11.22
N GLY A 20 -3.60 12.16 -10.69
CA GLY A 20 -2.54 12.54 -9.77
C GLY A 20 -2.57 11.72 -8.48
N ALA A 21 -3.76 11.56 -7.88
CA ALA A 21 -3.96 10.72 -6.70
C ALA A 21 -3.63 9.25 -6.99
N PHE A 22 -4.03 8.74 -8.15
CA PHE A 22 -3.73 7.38 -8.59
C PHE A 22 -2.21 7.15 -8.72
N LEU A 23 -1.50 8.04 -9.41
CA LEU A 23 -0.04 7.93 -9.57
C LEU A 23 0.68 8.04 -8.21
N TRP A 24 0.21 8.90 -7.31
CA TRP A 24 0.75 9.00 -5.96
C TRP A 24 0.55 7.70 -5.17
N ALA A 25 -0.66 7.12 -5.20
CA ALA A 25 -0.96 5.86 -4.52
C ALA A 25 -0.11 4.70 -5.04
N VAL A 26 0.03 4.57 -6.36
CA VAL A 26 0.88 3.54 -6.98
C VAL A 26 2.35 3.73 -6.58
N ARG A 27 2.82 4.98 -6.50
CA ARG A 27 4.21 5.28 -6.12
C ARG A 27 4.49 5.13 -4.62
N SER A 28 3.45 5.14 -3.77
CA SER A 28 3.54 5.09 -2.30
C SER A 28 3.91 3.71 -1.73
N GLY A 29 4.27 2.74 -2.56
CA GLY A 29 4.79 1.46 -2.06
C GLY A 29 3.72 0.54 -1.47
N GLN A 30 2.43 0.72 -1.82
CA GLN A 30 1.37 -0.20 -1.39
C GLN A 30 1.58 -1.64 -1.90
N TYR A 31 2.52 -1.85 -2.83
CA TYR A 31 2.94 -3.15 -3.35
C TYR A 31 4.13 -3.76 -2.58
N ASP A 32 4.62 -3.13 -1.50
CA ASP A 32 5.77 -3.66 -0.75
C ASP A 32 5.44 -4.96 0.02
N ASP A 33 4.16 -5.35 0.11
CA ASP A 33 3.69 -6.62 0.69
C ASP A 33 3.24 -7.61 -0.42
N ASP A 34 4.11 -7.84 -1.39
CA ASP A 34 3.91 -8.85 -2.45
C ASP A 34 4.05 -10.30 -1.93
N TYR A 35 4.53 -10.48 -0.69
CA TYR A 35 4.72 -11.77 -0.06
C TYR A 35 3.51 -12.15 0.80
N THR A 36 2.57 -12.85 0.17
CA THR A 36 1.29 -13.22 0.81
C THR A 36 1.46 -13.84 2.21
N PRO A 37 0.63 -13.43 3.19
CA PRO A 37 0.74 -13.89 4.58
C PRO A 37 0.60 -15.41 4.73
N ALA A 38 -0.14 -16.07 3.84
CA ALA A 38 -0.27 -17.52 3.82
C ALA A 38 1.06 -18.24 3.53
N VAL A 39 1.88 -17.68 2.65
CA VAL A 39 3.18 -18.26 2.27
C VAL A 39 4.19 -18.06 3.39
N ARG A 40 4.21 -16.87 4.01
CA ARG A 40 5.02 -16.61 5.20
C ARG A 40 4.69 -17.59 6.32
N MET A 41 3.42 -17.81 6.61
CA MET A 41 2.96 -18.71 7.68
C MET A 41 3.33 -20.18 7.42
N LEU A 42 3.34 -20.63 6.17
CA LEU A 42 3.76 -21.99 5.80
C LEU A 42 5.26 -22.23 6.04
N PHE A 43 6.11 -21.24 5.79
CA PHE A 43 7.56 -21.37 5.97
C PHE A 43 8.06 -20.96 7.37
N GLU A 44 7.31 -20.16 8.12
CA GLU A 44 7.58 -19.85 9.54
C GLU A 44 7.50 -21.12 10.41
N ASN A 45 6.62 -22.06 10.06
CA ASN A 45 6.46 -23.33 10.78
C ASN A 45 7.59 -24.35 10.51
N GLU A 46 8.33 -24.21 9.40
CA GLU A 46 9.45 -25.11 9.06
C GLU A 46 10.74 -24.72 9.81
N ALA A 47 10.89 -23.43 10.16
CA ALA A 47 12.05 -22.89 10.88
C ALA A 47 12.00 -23.10 12.42
N GLY A 48 11.15 -24.02 12.90
CA GLY A 48 10.77 -24.16 14.31
C GLY A 48 11.27 -25.39 15.06
N SER A 49 12.22 -26.18 14.53
CA SER A 49 12.81 -27.32 15.25
C SER A 49 14.15 -26.98 15.94
N GLY A 50 14.22 -25.84 16.61
CA GLY A 50 15.34 -25.46 17.48
C GLY A 50 14.89 -24.56 18.64
N PRO A 51 15.20 -24.89 19.90
CA PRO A 51 14.71 -24.12 21.04
C PRO A 51 15.60 -22.90 21.27
N LYS A 52 15.14 -21.68 20.90
CA LYS A 52 15.65 -20.42 21.49
C LYS A 52 14.55 -19.36 21.51
N THR A 53 13.89 -19.19 22.67
CA THR A 53 14.24 -18.22 23.73
C THR A 53 13.34 -16.99 23.62
N GLU A 54 12.31 -16.99 24.46
CA GLU A 54 11.75 -15.77 25.05
C GLU A 54 12.88 -14.81 25.43
N LYS A 55 12.94 -13.65 24.76
CA LYS A 55 13.52 -12.45 25.37
C LYS A 55 12.38 -11.48 25.63
N THR A 56 11.73 -11.69 26.76
CA THR A 56 11.03 -10.65 27.50
C THR A 56 12.06 -9.61 27.98
N SER A 57 11.67 -8.34 27.88
CA SER A 57 12.14 -7.17 28.65
C SER A 57 13.22 -6.25 28.06
N GLN A 58 12.74 -5.03 27.74
CA GLN A 58 13.29 -3.72 28.14
C GLN A 58 14.72 -3.30 27.77
N LYS A 59 14.77 -2.25 26.95
CA LYS A 59 15.61 -1.04 27.09
C LYS A 59 14.98 -0.03 26.12
N GLN A 60 14.35 1.09 26.49
CA GLN A 60 14.65 2.08 27.52
C GLN A 60 13.38 2.92 27.76
#